data_AF-A0A834YTM2-F1
#
_entry.id   AF-A0A834YTM2-F1
#
_cell.length_a   1.000
_cell.length_b   1.000
_cell.length_c   1.000
_cell.angle_alpha   90.00
_cell.angle_beta   90.00
_cell.angle_gamma   90.00
#
_symmetry.space_group_name_H-M   'P 1'
#
loop_
_entity.id
_entity.type
_entity.pdbx_description
1 polymer ?
#
loop_
_entity_poly.entity_id
_entity_poly.type
_entity_poly.pdbx_seq_one_letter_code
_entity_poly.pdbx_strand_id
1 'polypeptide(L)'
;MGKQVRSLCLGLLLVFLTAAAVGVEGLKIWPMPKSVSHGAQTLYLGKDFGLRTEGSKYIDASGILKDGFSRLLDVVEAAHVIDSNSNHSDLSTMLQGLNVIILLPNDELQYGIDESYKLSIPTNENPVYAHLEAQTVYGALHGLQPLVYVEKQRDDCVADTSRHYQPLPMIKNVIDAMAYTKLNVLHWHIVDSQSFPLEIPSYPNLWDGAYSLSERYTMADAAEIVNYAQRRGINVLAEIDVPGHALSW
;
A
#
# COMPACT_ATOMS: atom_id res chain seq x y z
N MET A 1 44.53 34.52 55.77
CA MET A 1 45.49 33.83 54.88
C MET A 1 44.70 33.18 53.75
N GLY A 2 44.99 33.51 52.48
CA GLY A 2 44.42 32.90 51.25
C GLY A 2 43.01 33.38 50.86
N LYS A 3 42.82 34.46 50.08
CA LYS A 3 42.87 34.62 48.60
C LYS A 3 41.92 33.70 47.79
N GLN A 4 40.94 34.38 47.18
CA GLN A 4 40.18 34.14 45.95
C GLN A 4 40.34 32.80 45.21
N VAL A 5 39.21 32.24 44.73
CA VAL A 5 38.93 32.06 43.30
C VAL A 5 37.41 32.21 43.06
N ARG A 6 37.03 33.17 42.21
CA ARG A 6 35.71 33.22 41.56
C ARG A 6 35.68 32.12 40.50
N SER A 7 34.71 31.22 40.54
CA SER A 7 34.36 30.41 39.37
C SER A 7 32.90 30.67 39.01
N LEU A 8 32.74 31.37 37.91
CA LEU A 8 31.49 31.70 37.25
C LEU A 8 31.03 30.45 36.49
N CYS A 9 30.23 29.59 37.13
CA CYS A 9 29.54 28.52 36.39
C CYS A 9 28.35 29.13 35.66
N LEU A 10 28.61 29.48 34.39
CA LEU A 10 27.60 29.79 33.39
C LEU A 10 26.68 28.58 33.24
N GLY A 11 25.48 28.64 33.82
CA GLY A 11 24.45 27.63 33.61
C GLY A 11 24.04 27.62 32.14
N LEU A 12 24.43 26.56 31.43
CA LEU A 12 23.97 26.28 30.07
C LEU A 12 22.47 25.96 30.15
N LEU A 13 21.62 26.97 29.99
CA LEU A 13 20.18 26.79 29.87
C LEU A 13 19.92 26.19 28.47
N LEU A 14 19.93 24.87 28.38
CA LEU A 14 19.44 24.13 27.21
C LEU A 14 17.93 24.38 27.12
N VAL A 15 17.55 25.42 26.37
CA VAL A 15 16.18 25.60 25.90
C VAL A 15 15.96 24.50 24.87
N PHE A 16 15.45 23.36 25.32
CA PHE A 16 14.75 22.45 24.43
C PHE A 16 13.48 23.19 23.97
N LEU A 17 13.55 23.78 22.77
CA LEU A 17 12.35 24.07 22.00
C LEU A 17 11.72 22.70 21.68
N THR A 18 10.86 22.23 22.57
CA THR A 18 9.89 21.20 22.23
C THR A 18 8.95 21.84 21.23
N ALA A 19 9.21 21.63 19.93
CA ALA A 19 8.19 21.80 18.92
C ALA A 19 7.09 20.80 19.28
N ALA A 20 6.08 21.28 19.99
CA ALA A 20 4.87 20.53 20.24
C ALA A 20 4.32 20.14 18.87
N ALA A 21 4.35 18.85 18.56
CA ALA A 21 3.55 18.29 17.50
C ALA A 21 2.10 18.65 17.83
N VAL A 22 1.55 19.62 17.11
CA VAL A 22 0.13 19.93 17.16
C VAL A 22 -0.56 18.64 16.74
N GLY A 23 -1.18 17.97 17.71
CA GLY A 23 -1.94 16.76 17.48
C GLY A 23 -3.01 17.03 16.44
N VAL A 24 -3.14 16.12 15.49
CA VAL A 24 -4.16 16.13 14.45
C VAL A 24 -5.49 15.70 15.09
N GLU A 25 -6.10 16.56 15.91
CA GLU A 25 -7.43 16.29 16.47
C GLU A 25 -8.48 16.31 15.35
N GLY A 26 -9.04 15.13 15.02
CA GLY A 26 -10.22 14.98 14.16
C GLY A 26 -10.01 14.25 12.83
N LEU A 27 -8.78 14.04 12.38
CA LEU A 27 -8.49 13.37 11.10
C LEU A 27 -8.33 11.85 11.32
N LYS A 28 -9.35 11.07 10.93
CA LYS A 28 -9.34 9.60 11.05
C LYS A 28 -8.63 8.96 9.87
N ILE A 29 -7.31 9.07 9.85
CA ILE A 29 -6.45 8.51 8.80
C ILE A 29 -5.67 7.32 9.36
N TRP A 30 -5.63 6.23 8.60
CA TRP A 30 -4.73 5.12 8.88
C TRP A 30 -4.22 4.43 7.60
N PRO A 31 -2.97 3.93 7.59
CA PRO A 31 -1.91 4.26 8.55
C PRO A 31 -1.60 5.76 8.52
N MET A 32 -1.23 6.32 9.67
CA MET A 32 -0.91 7.75 9.77
C MET A 32 0.32 8.04 8.90
N PRO A 33 0.24 8.99 7.94
CA PRO A 33 1.40 9.39 7.17
C PRO A 33 2.51 9.92 8.07
N LYS A 34 3.76 9.79 7.62
CA LYS A 34 4.93 10.31 8.35
C LYS A 34 4.82 11.80 8.69
N SER A 35 4.17 12.56 7.81
CA SER A 35 3.83 13.96 8.03
C SER A 35 2.49 14.27 7.38
N VAL A 36 1.60 14.95 8.09
CA VAL A 36 0.31 15.38 7.57
C VAL A 36 0.04 16.83 7.97
N SER A 37 -0.51 17.60 7.04
CA SER A 37 -1.02 18.95 7.26
C SER A 37 -2.32 19.09 6.48
N HIS A 38 -3.36 19.67 7.08
CA HIS A 38 -4.64 19.86 6.43
C HIS A 38 -5.13 21.29 6.57
N GLY A 39 -5.93 21.73 5.59
CA GLY A 39 -6.65 23.00 5.65
C GLY A 39 -7.98 22.89 6.41
N ALA A 40 -8.72 23.99 6.42
CA ALA A 40 -10.08 24.07 6.96
C ALA A 40 -11.18 23.96 5.88
N GLN A 41 -10.80 23.94 4.60
CA GLN A 41 -11.73 23.89 3.48
C GLN A 41 -12.06 22.44 3.09
N THR A 42 -13.33 22.18 2.80
CA THR A 42 -13.80 20.92 2.21
C THR A 42 -13.92 21.08 0.71
N LEU A 43 -13.41 20.10 -0.04
CA LEU A 43 -13.54 20.00 -1.49
C LEU A 43 -14.42 18.80 -1.85
N TYR A 44 -15.14 18.89 -2.96
CA TYR A 44 -15.99 17.83 -3.48
C TYR A 44 -15.37 17.22 -4.74
N LEU A 45 -15.51 15.91 -4.91
CA LEU A 45 -15.03 15.22 -6.12
C LEU A 45 -15.98 15.51 -7.28
N GLY A 46 -15.43 15.93 -8.42
CA GLY A 46 -16.19 16.10 -9.64
C GLY A 46 -16.72 14.76 -10.18
N LYS A 47 -17.83 14.79 -10.91
CA LYS A 47 -18.41 13.58 -11.55
C LYS A 47 -17.44 12.94 -12.54
N ASP A 48 -16.63 13.75 -13.21
CA ASP A 48 -15.62 13.31 -14.17
C ASP A 48 -14.22 13.29 -13.51
N PHE A 49 -14.12 12.83 -12.26
CA PHE A 49 -12.85 12.76 -11.54
C PHE A 49 -11.88 11.80 -12.26
N GLY A 50 -10.92 12.39 -12.96
CA GLY A 50 -10.02 11.67 -13.87
C GLY A 50 -8.59 11.56 -13.35
N LEU A 51 -7.88 10.54 -13.86
CA LEU A 51 -6.44 10.38 -13.69
C LEU A 51 -5.68 11.10 -14.81
N ARG A 52 -4.69 11.92 -14.44
CA ARG A 52 -3.69 12.51 -15.34
C ARG A 52 -2.30 12.05 -14.94
N THR A 53 -1.40 11.95 -15.90
CA THR A 53 0.00 11.57 -15.69
C THR A 53 0.95 12.54 -16.38
N GLU A 54 0.56 13.83 -16.45
CA GLU A 54 1.34 14.86 -17.12
C GLU A 54 2.65 15.10 -16.37
N GLY A 55 3.78 14.99 -17.07
CA GLY A 55 5.12 15.09 -16.47
C GLY A 55 5.67 13.80 -15.86
N SER A 56 4.89 12.71 -15.86
CA SER A 56 5.37 11.38 -15.44
C SER A 56 6.32 10.78 -16.48
N LYS A 57 7.34 10.06 -16.00
CA LYS A 57 8.20 9.23 -16.86
C LYS A 57 7.69 7.79 -17.01
N TYR A 58 6.69 7.41 -16.22
CA TYR A 58 6.07 6.09 -16.24
C TYR A 58 4.90 6.02 -17.24
N ILE A 59 4.90 5.00 -18.10
CA ILE A 59 3.94 4.85 -19.23
C ILE A 59 2.77 3.88 -18.90
N ASP A 60 2.75 3.31 -17.69
CA ASP A 60 1.71 2.38 -17.20
C ASP A 60 1.36 1.25 -18.17
N ALA A 61 2.39 0.65 -18.78
CA ALA A 61 2.22 -0.47 -19.71
C ALA A 61 1.61 -1.70 -19.03
N SER A 62 1.98 -1.95 -17.78
CA SER A 62 1.47 -3.04 -16.95
C SER A 62 0.07 -2.78 -16.37
N GLY A 63 -0.47 -1.56 -16.54
CA GLY A 63 -1.78 -1.15 -16.06
C GLY A 63 -1.90 -1.03 -14.54
N ILE A 64 -0.78 -1.01 -13.81
CA ILE A 64 -0.72 -0.96 -12.34
C ILE A 64 -1.38 0.33 -11.83
N LEU A 65 -1.06 1.46 -12.44
CA LEU A 65 -1.56 2.77 -12.00
C LEU A 65 -3.05 2.91 -12.31
N LYS A 66 -3.48 2.53 -13.52
CA LYS A 66 -4.91 2.53 -13.90
C LYS A 66 -5.75 1.60 -13.03
N ASP A 67 -5.28 0.40 -12.77
CA ASP A 67 -5.93 -0.58 -11.89
C ASP A 67 -6.03 -0.04 -10.46
N GLY A 68 -4.93 0.54 -9.93
CA GLY A 68 -4.92 1.19 -8.62
C GLY A 68 -5.90 2.38 -8.52
N PHE A 69 -5.98 3.21 -9.55
CA PHE A 69 -6.90 4.33 -9.60
C PHE A 69 -8.36 3.87 -9.69
N SER A 70 -8.66 2.85 -10.51
CA SER A 70 -10.01 2.26 -10.58
C SER A 70 -10.49 1.78 -9.21
N ARG A 71 -9.63 1.06 -8.47
CA ARG A 71 -9.97 0.59 -7.12
C ARG A 71 -10.23 1.73 -6.14
N LEU A 72 -9.52 2.86 -6.26
CA LEU A 72 -9.78 4.04 -5.45
C LEU A 72 -11.19 4.58 -5.74
N LEU A 73 -11.57 4.69 -7.02
CA LEU A 73 -12.92 5.12 -7.40
C LEU A 73 -14.00 4.19 -6.86
N ASP A 74 -13.81 2.87 -7.00
CA ASP A 74 -14.76 1.88 -6.49
C ASP A 74 -15.04 2.07 -4.98
N VAL A 75 -13.99 2.36 -4.19
CA VAL A 75 -14.11 2.63 -2.75
C VAL A 75 -14.81 3.95 -2.47
N VAL A 76 -14.49 5.00 -3.22
CA VAL A 76 -15.10 6.33 -3.08
C VAL A 76 -16.60 6.30 -3.43
N GLU A 77 -16.96 5.58 -4.49
CA GLU A 77 -18.34 5.36 -4.92
C GLU A 77 -19.13 4.57 -3.88
N ALA A 78 -18.57 3.46 -3.38
CA ALA A 78 -19.20 2.65 -2.33
C ALA A 78 -19.41 3.44 -1.03
N ALA A 79 -18.50 4.36 -0.71
CA ALA A 79 -18.59 5.23 0.46
C ALA A 79 -19.62 6.37 0.32
N HIS A 80 -20.35 6.46 -0.80
CA HIS A 80 -21.34 7.51 -1.08
C HIS A 80 -20.78 8.95 -1.05
N VAL A 81 -19.47 9.13 -1.31
CA VAL A 81 -18.83 10.45 -1.28
C VAL A 81 -19.18 11.30 -2.52
N ILE A 82 -19.67 10.66 -3.59
CA ILE A 82 -20.14 11.36 -4.79
C ILE A 82 -21.61 11.73 -4.62
N ASP A 83 -21.88 12.82 -3.90
CA ASP A 83 -23.24 13.32 -3.69
C ASP A 83 -23.77 13.93 -5.01
N SER A 84 -24.60 13.15 -5.71
CA SER A 84 -25.00 13.41 -7.09
C SER A 84 -26.04 14.53 -7.26
N ASN A 85 -26.51 15.16 -6.19
CA ASN A 85 -27.68 16.06 -6.18
C ASN A 85 -27.44 17.48 -5.65
N SER A 86 -26.25 17.81 -5.16
CA SER A 86 -25.94 19.19 -4.79
C SER A 86 -25.59 19.99 -6.05
N ASN A 87 -26.44 20.97 -6.41
CA ASN A 87 -26.11 22.03 -7.35
C ASN A 87 -24.99 22.92 -6.76
N HIS A 88 -23.79 22.39 -6.59
CA HIS A 88 -22.61 23.18 -6.24
C HIS A 88 -22.17 23.91 -7.50
N SER A 89 -22.75 25.10 -7.71
CA SER A 89 -22.45 26.00 -8.81
C SER A 89 -21.04 26.61 -8.74
N ASP A 90 -20.34 26.43 -7.62
CA ASP A 90 -18.98 26.94 -7.42
C ASP A 90 -17.93 25.88 -7.77
N LEU A 91 -17.47 25.94 -9.03
CA LEU A 91 -16.32 25.18 -9.56
C LEU A 91 -15.04 25.35 -8.72
N SER A 92 -14.96 26.41 -7.90
CA SER A 92 -13.83 26.68 -6.99
C SER A 92 -13.69 25.64 -5.86
N THR A 93 -14.72 24.84 -5.61
CA THR A 93 -14.73 23.80 -4.57
C THR A 93 -14.69 22.38 -5.13
N MET A 94 -14.59 22.24 -6.46
CA MET A 94 -14.64 20.95 -7.14
C MET A 94 -13.25 20.47 -7.54
N LEU A 95 -12.87 19.29 -7.06
CA LEU A 95 -11.66 18.60 -7.45
C LEU A 95 -11.92 17.82 -8.75
N GLN A 96 -11.29 18.25 -9.85
CA GLN A 96 -11.56 17.71 -11.18
C GLN A 96 -10.82 16.39 -11.45
N GLY A 97 -9.74 16.13 -10.74
CA GLY A 97 -8.96 14.92 -10.94
C GLY A 97 -7.71 14.84 -10.09
N LEU A 98 -6.93 13.82 -10.35
CA LEU A 98 -5.64 13.55 -9.73
C LEU A 98 -4.55 13.49 -10.81
N ASN A 99 -3.54 14.35 -10.70
CA ASN A 99 -2.33 14.27 -11.49
C ASN A 99 -1.26 13.47 -10.73
N VAL A 100 -0.80 12.37 -11.32
CA VAL A 100 0.21 11.48 -10.75
C VAL A 100 1.51 11.61 -11.52
N ILE A 101 2.57 12.00 -10.83
CA ILE A 101 3.92 12.16 -11.39
C ILE A 101 4.81 11.06 -10.80
N ILE A 102 5.23 10.12 -11.65
CA ILE A 102 6.18 9.07 -11.29
C ILE A 102 7.52 9.38 -11.96
N LEU A 103 8.58 9.45 -11.16
CA LEU A 103 9.88 9.96 -11.59
C LEU A 103 10.75 8.89 -12.27
N LEU A 104 10.50 7.60 -12.00
CA LEU A 104 11.19 6.46 -12.59
C LEU A 104 10.27 5.65 -13.52
N PRO A 105 10.77 5.16 -14.66
CA PRO A 105 9.94 4.46 -15.64
C PRO A 105 9.72 2.97 -15.35
N ASN A 106 10.42 2.39 -14.38
CA ASN A 106 10.39 0.94 -14.11
C ASN A 106 9.22 0.56 -13.19
N ASP A 107 8.61 -0.60 -13.44
CA ASP A 107 7.57 -1.23 -12.62
C ASP A 107 7.96 -2.62 -12.11
N GLU A 108 9.23 -2.99 -12.14
CA GLU A 108 9.72 -4.17 -11.45
C GLU A 108 9.60 -4.00 -9.93
N LEU A 109 8.90 -4.92 -9.26
CA LEU A 109 8.78 -4.94 -7.81
C LEU A 109 10.01 -5.61 -7.20
N GLN A 110 10.65 -4.93 -6.25
CA GLN A 110 11.84 -5.42 -5.55
C GLN A 110 11.72 -5.13 -4.05
N TYR A 111 12.38 -5.95 -3.22
CA TYR A 111 12.50 -5.67 -1.81
C TYR A 111 13.22 -4.34 -1.56
N GLY A 112 12.65 -3.51 -0.70
CA GLY A 112 13.20 -2.19 -0.37
C GLY A 112 13.02 -1.14 -1.47
N ILE A 113 12.09 -1.36 -2.41
CA ILE A 113 11.71 -0.35 -3.39
C ILE A 113 11.19 0.92 -2.70
N ASP A 114 11.38 2.07 -3.35
CA ASP A 114 10.92 3.34 -2.81
C ASP A 114 9.39 3.45 -2.89
N GLU A 115 8.74 3.26 -1.74
CA GLU A 115 7.29 3.36 -1.51
C GLU A 115 6.85 4.75 -1.03
N SER A 116 7.76 5.74 -1.03
CA SER A 116 7.44 7.09 -0.59
C SER A 116 6.62 7.86 -1.63
N TYR A 117 5.75 8.74 -1.11
CA TYR A 117 4.94 9.61 -1.93
C TYR A 117 4.66 10.93 -1.23
N LYS A 118 4.28 11.93 -2.03
CA LYS A 118 3.81 13.23 -1.57
C LYS A 118 2.47 13.53 -2.23
N LEU A 119 1.42 13.63 -1.41
CA LEU A 119 0.10 14.06 -1.85
C LEU A 119 -0.12 15.52 -1.44
N SER A 120 -0.50 16.35 -2.40
CA SER A 120 -0.85 17.75 -2.17
C SER A 120 -2.12 18.11 -2.92
N ILE A 121 -3.00 18.86 -2.26
CA ILE A 121 -4.27 19.32 -2.82
C ILE A 121 -4.26 20.85 -2.78
N PRO A 122 -3.77 21.54 -3.84
CA PRO A 122 -3.75 22.99 -3.91
C PRO A 122 -5.15 23.56 -4.05
N THR A 123 -5.46 24.67 -3.38
CA THR A 123 -6.76 25.36 -3.49
C THR A 123 -6.77 26.49 -4.52
N ASN A 124 -5.61 26.80 -5.11
CA ASN A 124 -5.41 28.02 -5.91
C ASN A 124 -5.35 27.75 -7.42
N GLU A 125 -5.51 26.50 -7.85
CA GLU A 125 -5.52 26.09 -9.26
C GLU A 125 -6.95 26.13 -9.82
N ASN A 126 -7.09 26.44 -11.10
CA ASN A 126 -8.39 26.38 -11.79
C ASN A 126 -8.20 25.77 -13.20
N PRO A 127 -8.65 24.52 -13.44
CA PRO A 127 -9.36 23.63 -12.52
C PRO A 127 -8.46 23.09 -11.39
N VAL A 128 -9.05 22.69 -10.26
CA VAL A 128 -8.30 22.12 -9.13
C VAL A 128 -7.96 20.66 -9.41
N TYR A 129 -6.68 20.30 -9.33
CA TYR A 129 -6.20 18.92 -9.36
C TYR A 129 -5.46 18.59 -8.06
N ALA A 130 -5.65 17.36 -7.57
CA ALA A 130 -4.75 16.81 -6.58
C ALA A 130 -3.45 16.41 -7.29
N HIS A 131 -2.31 16.57 -6.63
CA HIS A 131 -1.01 16.18 -7.16
C HIS A 131 -0.41 15.10 -6.27
N LEU A 132 -0.08 13.97 -6.87
CA LEU A 132 0.60 12.85 -6.23
C LEU A 132 1.95 12.64 -6.91
N GLU A 133 3.03 12.87 -6.17
CA GLU A 133 4.39 12.68 -6.65
C GLU A 133 5.03 11.49 -5.95
N ALA A 134 5.66 10.59 -6.71
CA ALA A 134 6.36 9.43 -6.18
C ALA A 134 7.58 9.07 -7.04
N GLN A 135 8.58 8.43 -6.43
CA GLN A 135 9.73 7.95 -7.19
C GLN A 135 9.36 6.77 -8.08
N THR A 136 8.52 5.85 -7.58
CA THR A 136 8.08 4.64 -8.27
C THR A 136 6.57 4.55 -8.35
N VAL A 137 6.06 3.65 -9.18
CA VAL A 137 4.62 3.35 -9.25
C VAL A 137 4.08 2.81 -7.92
N TYR A 138 4.90 2.12 -7.13
CA TYR A 138 4.52 1.56 -5.83
C TYR A 138 4.33 2.63 -4.76
N GLY A 139 5.17 3.67 -4.75
CA GLY A 139 4.92 4.86 -3.94
C GLY A 139 3.60 5.54 -4.34
N ALA A 140 3.33 5.67 -5.65
CA ALA A 140 2.05 6.21 -6.12
C ALA A 140 0.85 5.33 -5.70
N LEU A 141 0.97 4.00 -5.74
CA LEU A 141 -0.08 3.10 -5.25
C LEU A 141 -0.42 3.34 -3.79
N HIS A 142 0.56 3.57 -2.92
CA HIS A 142 0.29 3.91 -1.52
C HIS A 142 -0.44 5.25 -1.35
N GLY A 143 -0.17 6.21 -2.23
CA GLY A 143 -0.90 7.48 -2.28
C GLY A 143 -2.32 7.35 -2.83
N LEU A 144 -2.58 6.36 -3.67
CA LEU A 144 -3.91 6.03 -4.19
C LEU A 144 -4.75 5.17 -3.24
N GLN A 145 -4.12 4.47 -2.31
CA GLN A 145 -4.85 3.61 -1.38
C GLN A 145 -5.69 4.46 -0.42
N PRO A 146 -6.98 4.11 -0.22
CA PRO A 146 -7.84 4.78 0.74
C PRO A 146 -7.23 4.66 2.15
N LEU A 147 -7.47 5.69 2.95
CA LEU A 147 -7.02 5.73 4.33
C LEU A 147 -8.11 5.04 5.17
N VAL A 148 -7.92 3.77 5.47
CA VAL A 148 -8.90 2.92 6.18
C VAL A 148 -8.46 2.71 7.62
N TYR A 149 -9.38 2.85 8.56
CA TYR A 149 -9.16 2.51 9.97
C TYR A 149 -9.00 0.99 10.15
N VAL A 150 -7.75 0.52 10.29
CA VAL A 150 -7.44 -0.87 10.64
C VAL A 150 -6.24 -0.87 11.57
N GLU A 151 -6.29 -1.53 12.72
CA GLU A 151 -5.12 -1.63 13.60
C GLU A 151 -4.08 -2.57 12.97
N LYS A 152 -2.95 -2.02 12.49
CA LYS A 152 -1.86 -2.80 11.88
C LYS A 152 -0.98 -3.42 12.97
N GLN A 153 -0.88 -4.75 12.99
CA GLN A 153 -0.12 -5.49 14.00
C GLN A 153 1.27 -5.98 13.51
N ARG A 154 1.45 -6.17 12.20
CA ARG A 154 2.70 -6.61 11.53
C ARG A 154 2.87 -5.98 10.16
N ASP A 155 4.08 -6.02 9.61
CA ASP A 155 4.40 -5.53 8.25
C ASP A 155 4.20 -6.59 7.15
N ASP A 156 4.07 -7.85 7.55
CA ASP A 156 3.84 -9.01 6.69
C ASP A 156 2.54 -9.74 7.05
N CYS A 157 1.97 -10.43 6.07
CA CYS A 157 0.86 -11.36 6.26
C CYS A 157 1.31 -12.77 5.91
N VAL A 158 1.14 -13.72 6.82
CA VAL A 158 1.43 -15.14 6.57
C VAL A 158 0.16 -15.85 6.14
N ALA A 159 0.17 -16.44 4.95
CA ALA A 159 -0.90 -17.30 4.46
C ALA A 159 -0.41 -18.75 4.42
N ASP A 160 -1.03 -19.60 5.22
CA ASP A 160 -0.78 -21.03 5.25
C ASP A 160 -1.80 -21.76 4.37
N THR A 161 -1.31 -22.37 3.30
CA THR A 161 -2.14 -23.13 2.35
C THR A 161 -1.87 -24.63 2.39
N SER A 162 -1.01 -25.10 3.29
CA SER A 162 -0.75 -26.53 3.46
C SER A 162 -1.70 -27.16 4.48
N ARG A 163 -1.88 -26.51 5.63
CA ARG A 163 -2.76 -27.06 6.68
C ARG A 163 -4.20 -27.13 6.20
N HIS A 164 -4.63 -26.14 5.41
CA HIS A 164 -5.88 -26.17 4.65
C HIS A 164 -5.67 -25.52 3.28
N TYR A 165 -6.14 -26.16 2.22
CA TYR A 165 -6.10 -25.59 0.88
C TYR A 165 -6.91 -24.28 0.81
N GLN A 166 -6.36 -23.26 0.16
CA GLN A 166 -7.03 -21.99 -0.09
C GLN A 166 -7.23 -21.78 -1.60
N PRO A 167 -8.47 -21.65 -2.10
CA PRO A 167 -8.69 -21.34 -3.51
C PRO A 167 -8.01 -20.03 -3.92
N LEU A 168 -7.54 -19.93 -5.17
CA LEU A 168 -6.91 -18.72 -5.71
C LEU A 168 -7.71 -17.43 -5.43
N PRO A 169 -9.04 -17.39 -5.61
CA PRO A 169 -9.82 -16.19 -5.27
C PRO A 169 -9.70 -15.76 -3.81
N MET A 170 -9.55 -16.71 -2.87
CA MET A 170 -9.37 -16.41 -1.45
C MET A 170 -8.01 -15.75 -1.20
N ILE A 171 -6.94 -16.28 -1.81
CA ILE A 171 -5.59 -15.70 -1.72
C ILE A 171 -5.60 -14.28 -2.31
N LYS A 172 -6.27 -14.06 -3.44
CA LYS A 172 -6.44 -12.73 -4.05
C LYS A 172 -7.17 -11.75 -3.13
N ASN A 173 -8.23 -12.18 -2.46
CA ASN A 173 -8.93 -11.35 -1.48
C ASN A 173 -8.03 -10.93 -0.30
N VAL A 174 -7.15 -11.83 0.15
CA VAL A 174 -6.13 -11.48 1.18
C VAL A 174 -5.18 -10.41 0.64
N ILE A 175 -4.71 -10.55 -0.60
CA ILE A 175 -3.84 -9.56 -1.26
C ILE A 175 -4.55 -8.20 -1.41
N ASP A 176 -5.84 -8.19 -1.76
CA ASP A 176 -6.64 -6.95 -1.79
C ASP A 176 -6.69 -6.29 -0.41
N ALA A 177 -6.99 -7.06 0.65
CA ALA A 177 -7.04 -6.56 2.02
C ALA A 177 -5.68 -6.01 2.49
N MET A 178 -4.58 -6.68 2.11
CA MET A 178 -3.22 -6.23 2.37
C MET A 178 -2.93 -4.88 1.71
N ALA A 179 -3.37 -4.69 0.46
CA ALA A 179 -3.19 -3.42 -0.25
C ALA A 179 -3.91 -2.27 0.49
N TYR A 180 -5.15 -2.48 0.96
CA TYR A 180 -5.88 -1.45 1.71
C TYR A 180 -5.22 -1.07 3.04
N THR A 181 -4.39 -1.94 3.60
CA THR A 181 -3.70 -1.72 4.88
C THR A 181 -2.22 -1.33 4.74
N LYS A 182 -1.74 -1.11 3.51
CA LYS A 182 -0.34 -0.83 3.17
C LYS A 182 0.62 -1.92 3.68
N LEU A 183 0.19 -3.18 3.63
CA LEU A 183 1.09 -4.34 3.74
C LEU A 183 1.67 -4.63 2.36
N ASN A 184 2.94 -5.04 2.32
CA ASN A 184 3.68 -5.21 1.07
C ASN A 184 4.43 -6.55 0.96
N VAL A 185 4.26 -7.47 1.92
CA VAL A 185 4.82 -8.83 1.86
C VAL A 185 3.77 -9.86 2.23
N LEU A 186 3.44 -10.74 1.28
CA LEU A 186 2.70 -11.97 1.50
C LEU A 186 3.73 -13.08 1.71
N HIS A 187 3.88 -13.50 2.96
CA HIS A 187 4.63 -14.70 3.29
C HIS A 187 3.72 -15.90 3.05
N TRP A 188 3.94 -16.57 1.92
CA TRP A 188 3.13 -17.70 1.51
C TRP A 188 3.80 -18.99 2.02
N HIS A 189 3.24 -19.54 3.08
CA HIS A 189 3.61 -20.85 3.63
C HIS A 189 2.84 -21.92 2.86
N ILE A 190 3.45 -22.42 1.79
CA ILE A 190 2.73 -23.17 0.75
C ILE A 190 2.62 -24.65 1.09
N VAL A 191 3.66 -25.21 1.69
CA VAL A 191 3.84 -26.64 1.96
C VAL A 191 4.18 -26.86 3.43
N ASP A 192 3.73 -28.00 3.98
CA ASP A 192 3.98 -28.44 5.36
C ASP A 192 3.79 -29.95 5.45
N SER A 193 3.65 -30.52 6.65
CA SER A 193 3.45 -31.95 6.88
C SER A 193 2.12 -32.46 6.35
N GLN A 194 1.09 -31.61 6.31
CA GLN A 194 -0.27 -32.03 6.01
C GLN A 194 -0.54 -32.11 4.51
N SER A 195 0.02 -31.21 3.72
CA SER A 195 -0.10 -31.28 2.26
C SER A 195 1.01 -30.58 1.50
N PHE A 196 1.25 -31.07 0.28
CA PHE A 196 2.14 -30.48 -0.72
C PHE A 196 1.34 -30.06 -1.96
N PRO A 197 0.63 -28.91 -1.92
CA PRO A 197 -0.29 -28.52 -2.99
C PRO A 197 0.41 -27.91 -4.21
N LEU A 198 1.67 -27.45 -4.10
CA LEU A 198 2.39 -26.76 -5.17
C LEU A 198 3.02 -27.72 -6.17
N GLU A 199 2.82 -27.45 -7.46
CA GLU A 199 3.52 -28.13 -8.54
C GLU A 199 5.01 -27.76 -8.56
N ILE A 200 5.88 -28.77 -8.55
CA ILE A 200 7.32 -28.60 -8.75
C ILE A 200 7.73 -29.45 -9.96
N PRO A 201 7.88 -28.86 -11.16
CA PRO A 201 8.09 -29.63 -12.39
C PRO A 201 9.32 -30.54 -12.38
N SER A 202 10.36 -30.17 -11.64
CA SER A 202 11.57 -30.98 -11.45
C SER A 202 11.38 -32.17 -10.50
N TYR A 203 10.35 -32.15 -9.65
CA TYR A 203 10.03 -33.18 -8.68
C TYR A 203 8.51 -33.46 -8.66
N PRO A 204 7.94 -34.01 -9.74
CA PRO A 204 6.49 -34.12 -9.91
C PRO A 204 5.81 -35.00 -8.84
N ASN A 205 6.52 -35.96 -8.28
CA ASN A 205 5.99 -36.87 -7.24
C ASN A 205 5.65 -36.14 -5.93
N LEU A 206 6.25 -34.98 -5.65
CA LEU A 206 5.91 -34.19 -4.46
C LEU A 206 4.44 -33.79 -4.46
N TRP A 207 3.87 -33.60 -5.65
CA TRP A 207 2.49 -33.14 -5.81
C TRP A 207 1.45 -34.18 -5.39
N ASP A 208 1.85 -35.45 -5.27
CA ASP A 208 1.01 -36.52 -4.71
C ASP A 208 0.75 -36.32 -3.21
N GLY A 209 1.52 -35.46 -2.54
CA GLY A 209 1.27 -35.00 -1.19
C GLY A 209 0.10 -34.01 -1.05
N ALA A 210 -0.55 -33.58 -2.12
CA ALA A 210 -1.75 -32.75 -2.05
C ALA A 210 -2.96 -33.54 -1.50
N TYR A 211 -3.92 -32.84 -0.88
CA TYR A 211 -5.14 -33.48 -0.37
C TYR A 211 -5.99 -34.16 -1.45
N SER A 212 -6.08 -33.54 -2.63
CA SER A 212 -6.80 -34.06 -3.78
C SER A 212 -6.31 -33.41 -5.08
N LEU A 213 -6.73 -33.95 -6.24
CA LEU A 213 -6.40 -33.35 -7.55
C LEU A 213 -6.94 -31.93 -7.73
N SER A 214 -8.02 -31.58 -7.02
CA SER A 214 -8.64 -30.24 -7.05
C SER A 214 -8.04 -29.24 -6.06
N GLU A 215 -7.21 -29.71 -5.12
CA GLU A 215 -6.59 -28.91 -4.07
C GLU A 215 -5.09 -28.76 -4.33
N ARG A 216 -4.79 -28.25 -5.52
CA ARG A 216 -3.46 -28.14 -6.09
C ARG A 216 -3.27 -26.76 -6.72
N TYR A 217 -2.04 -26.24 -6.62
CA TYR A 217 -1.58 -25.06 -7.33
C TYR A 217 -0.63 -25.48 -8.44
N THR A 218 -0.97 -25.15 -9.67
CA THR A 218 -0.06 -25.26 -10.81
C THR A 218 0.98 -24.14 -10.79
N MET A 219 2.04 -24.27 -11.59
CA MET A 219 2.98 -23.16 -11.80
C MET A 219 2.30 -21.92 -12.41
N ALA A 220 1.24 -22.11 -13.21
CA ALA A 220 0.45 -21.01 -13.75
C ALA A 220 -0.33 -20.29 -12.65
N ASP A 221 -0.91 -21.03 -11.71
CA ASP A 221 -1.62 -20.46 -10.55
C ASP A 221 -0.67 -19.66 -9.66
N ALA A 222 0.52 -20.21 -9.37
CA ALA A 222 1.54 -19.51 -8.60
C ALA A 222 2.00 -18.22 -9.30
N ALA A 223 2.26 -18.28 -10.61
CA ALA A 223 2.61 -17.11 -11.41
C ALA A 223 1.47 -16.07 -11.45
N GLU A 224 0.21 -16.50 -11.49
CA GLU A 224 -0.94 -15.62 -11.42
C GLU A 224 -1.00 -14.88 -10.08
N ILE A 225 -0.79 -15.58 -8.95
CA ILE A 225 -0.75 -14.96 -7.62
C ILE A 225 0.38 -13.93 -7.52
N VAL A 226 1.58 -14.26 -8.01
CA VAL A 226 2.72 -13.33 -8.02
C VAL A 226 2.40 -12.08 -8.85
N ASN A 227 1.88 -12.25 -10.06
CA ASN A 227 1.51 -11.12 -10.93
C ASN A 227 0.38 -10.27 -10.32
N TYR A 228 -0.60 -10.91 -9.67
CA TYR A 228 -1.71 -10.23 -9.03
C TYR A 228 -1.25 -9.41 -7.82
N ALA A 229 -0.34 -9.97 -7.01
CA ALA A 229 0.30 -9.30 -5.89
C ALA A 229 1.16 -8.12 -6.36
N GLN A 230 1.94 -8.30 -7.44
CA GLN A 230 2.75 -7.24 -8.02
C GLN A 230 1.92 -6.01 -8.41
N ARG A 231 0.76 -6.18 -9.04
CA ARG A 231 -0.13 -5.05 -9.40
C ARG A 231 -0.66 -4.26 -8.19
N ARG A 232 -0.47 -4.79 -6.98
CA ARG A 232 -0.86 -4.17 -5.70
C ARG A 232 0.34 -3.74 -4.84
N GLY A 233 1.55 -3.90 -5.36
CA GLY A 233 2.78 -3.60 -4.62
C GLY A 233 3.10 -4.60 -3.51
N ILE A 234 2.63 -5.84 -3.64
CA ILE A 234 2.84 -6.90 -2.65
C ILE A 234 3.87 -7.89 -3.19
N ASN A 235 4.96 -8.05 -2.46
CA ASN A 235 5.97 -9.08 -2.69
C ASN A 235 5.43 -10.43 -2.20
N VAL A 236 5.70 -11.49 -2.94
CA VAL A 236 5.38 -12.87 -2.52
C VAL A 236 6.66 -13.54 -2.07
N LEU A 237 6.74 -13.89 -0.79
CA LEU A 237 7.79 -14.70 -0.20
C LEU A 237 7.27 -16.13 -0.07
N ALA A 238 7.65 -17.02 -0.98
CA ALA A 238 7.30 -18.43 -0.88
C ALA A 238 8.19 -19.14 0.15
N GLU A 239 7.57 -19.87 1.07
CA GLU A 239 8.24 -20.69 2.07
C GLU A 239 8.08 -22.18 1.78
N ILE A 240 9.20 -22.88 1.88
CA ILE A 240 9.34 -24.33 1.81
C ILE A 240 10.09 -24.72 3.09
N ASP A 241 9.35 -25.07 4.13
CA ASP A 241 9.88 -25.28 5.48
C ASP A 241 10.68 -26.60 5.56
N VAL A 242 11.92 -26.53 6.04
CA VAL A 242 12.83 -27.67 6.20
C VAL A 242 13.70 -27.52 7.45
N PRO A 243 14.11 -28.61 8.14
CA PRO A 243 13.84 -30.02 7.83
C PRO A 243 12.60 -30.61 8.53
N GLY A 244 11.97 -29.85 9.44
CA GLY A 244 10.68 -30.21 10.01
C GLY A 244 9.56 -29.99 8.99
N HIS A 245 8.30 -30.18 9.41
CA HIS A 245 7.17 -29.78 8.57
C HIS A 245 7.12 -30.46 7.18
N ALA A 246 7.61 -31.71 7.09
CA ALA A 246 7.88 -32.37 5.81
C ALA A 246 7.26 -33.77 5.60
N LEU A 247 6.19 -34.12 6.32
CA LEU A 247 5.57 -35.46 6.20
C LEU A 247 4.89 -35.73 4.84
N SER A 248 4.40 -34.71 4.13
CA SER A 248 3.71 -34.88 2.84
C SER A 248 4.64 -34.84 1.62
N TRP A 249 5.95 -34.80 1.83
CA TRP A 249 6.96 -34.56 0.78
C TRP A 249 7.38 -35.87 0.13
#